data_AF-A0A2S6HLC9-F1
#
_entry.id   AF-A0A2S6HLC9-F1
#
_cell.length_a   1.000
_cell.length_b   1.000
_cell.length_c   1.000
_cell.angle_alpha   90.00
_cell.angle_beta   90.00
_cell.angle_gamma   90.00
#
_symmetry.space_group_name_H-M   'P 1'
#
loop_
_entity.id
_entity.type
_entity.pdbx_description
1 polymer ?
#
loop_
_entity_poly.entity_id
_entity_poly.type
_entity_poly.pdbx_seq_one_letter_code
_entity_poly.pdbx_strand_id
1 'polypeptide(L)'
;MLHLARFAAIAVLVWFYMTAKEKGESPINWAITGLIGYWITWWMVKLTVVSALSGMVAKNPTGTFLLVQIPALCAIGAAFLIRKKLLADAAEKD
;
A
#
# COMPACT_ATOMS: atom_id res chain seq x y z
N MET A 1 10.95 -13.08 7.50
CA MET A 1 11.49 -11.87 6.85
C MET A 1 10.50 -11.40 5.80
N LEU A 2 10.17 -10.10 5.75
CA LEU A 2 9.05 -9.50 5.00
C LEU A 2 9.28 -9.47 3.47
N HIS A 3 9.46 -10.63 2.84
CA HIS A 3 9.59 -10.72 1.39
C HIS A 3 8.30 -10.27 0.68
N LEU A 4 7.13 -10.66 1.22
CA LEU A 4 5.83 -10.33 0.65
C LEU A 4 5.57 -8.82 0.59
N ALA A 5 5.90 -8.08 1.66
CA ALA A 5 5.71 -6.63 1.70
C ALA A 5 6.64 -5.90 0.72
N ARG A 6 7.86 -6.41 0.50
CA ARG A 6 8.77 -5.88 -0.53
C ARG A 6 8.22 -6.12 -1.94
N PHE A 7 7.75 -7.34 -2.22
CA PHE A 7 7.13 -7.64 -3.51
C PHE A 7 5.86 -6.81 -3.75
N ALA A 8 5.02 -6.64 -2.74
CA ALA A 8 3.84 -5.78 -2.81
C ALA A 8 4.21 -4.33 -3.09
N ALA A 9 5.23 -3.78 -2.43
CA ALA A 9 5.68 -2.41 -2.67
C ALA A 9 6.20 -2.21 -4.11
N ILE A 10 6.99 -3.16 -4.63
CA ILE A 10 7.47 -3.12 -6.02
C ILE A 10 6.30 -3.25 -7.00
N ALA A 11 5.36 -4.16 -6.73
CA ALA A 11 4.17 -4.33 -7.56
C ALA A 11 3.33 -3.05 -7.61
N VAL A 12 3.12 -2.37 -6.48
CA VAL A 12 2.42 -1.08 -6.41
C VAL A 12 3.17 -0.03 -7.23
N LEU A 13 4.50 0.06 -7.13
CA LEU A 13 5.30 0.99 -7.92
C LEU A 13 5.14 0.77 -9.43
N VAL A 14 5.34 -0.47 -9.88
CA VAL A 14 5.21 -0.84 -11.31
C VAL A 14 3.78 -0.57 -11.79
N TRP A 15 2.78 -0.88 -10.98
CA TRP A 15 1.39 -0.70 -11.33
C TRP A 15 1.02 0.77 -11.52
N PHE A 16 1.46 1.65 -10.61
CA PHE A 16 1.27 3.09 -10.75
C PHE A 16 2.04 3.67 -11.94
N TYR A 17 3.28 3.22 -12.15
CA TYR A 17 4.12 3.65 -13.25
C TYR A 17 3.50 3.31 -14.62
N MET A 18 3.08 2.05 -14.82
CA MET A 18 2.44 1.62 -16.06
C MET A 18 1.14 2.38 -16.31
N THR A 19 0.31 2.52 -15.28
CA THR A 19 -0.98 3.22 -15.39
C THR A 19 -0.82 4.67 -15.82
N ALA A 20 0.14 5.39 -15.23
CA ALA A 20 0.40 6.78 -15.56
C ALA A 20 0.94 6.93 -17.00
N LYS A 21 1.83 6.04 -17.42
CA LYS A 21 2.36 6.01 -18.80
C LYS A 21 1.25 5.81 -19.84
N GLU A 22 0.29 4.92 -19.57
CA GLU A 22 -0.88 4.70 -20.44
C GLU A 22 -1.81 5.92 -20.52
N LYS A 23 -1.81 6.77 -19.49
CA LYS A 23 -2.65 7.97 -19.39
C LYS A 23 -1.93 9.27 -19.80
N GLY A 24 -0.69 9.20 -20.29
CA GLY A 24 0.09 10.38 -20.67
C GLY A 24 0.52 11.27 -19.50
N GLU A 25 0.35 10.81 -18.26
CA GLU A 25 0.69 11.52 -17.03
C GLU A 25 2.13 11.17 -16.58
N SER A 26 2.71 11.97 -15.68
CA SER A 26 4.08 11.75 -15.19
C SER A 26 4.21 10.43 -14.41
N PRO A 27 4.89 9.40 -14.96
CA PRO A 27 4.91 8.07 -14.34
C PRO A 27 5.64 8.02 -13.01
N ILE A 28 6.68 8.84 -12.88
CA ILE A 28 7.49 8.94 -11.66
C ILE A 28 6.65 9.58 -10.55
N ASN A 29 5.89 10.64 -10.84
CA ASN A 29 5.08 11.34 -9.83
C ASN A 29 3.97 10.43 -9.29
N TRP A 30 3.30 9.66 -10.16
CA TRP A 30 2.27 8.71 -9.74
C TRP A 30 2.87 7.56 -8.93
N ALA A 31 4.00 7.00 -9.36
CA ALA A 31 4.69 5.94 -8.62
C ALA A 31 5.12 6.42 -7.21
N ILE A 32 5.67 7.62 -7.10
CA ILE A 32 6.04 8.22 -5.80
C ILE A 32 4.79 8.44 -4.94
N THR A 33 3.70 8.96 -5.51
CA THR A 33 2.45 9.17 -4.78
C THR A 33 1.87 7.86 -4.23
N GLY A 34 1.87 6.80 -5.04
CA GLY A 34 1.45 5.45 -4.63
C GLY A 34 2.35 4.87 -3.53
N LEU A 35 3.67 5.05 -3.64
CA LEU A 35 4.64 4.58 -2.64
C LEU A 35 4.48 5.32 -1.31
N ILE A 36 4.35 6.64 -1.33
CA ILE A 36 4.12 7.46 -0.14
C ILE A 36 2.82 7.04 0.54
N GLY A 37 1.73 6.87 -0.23
CA GLY A 37 0.45 6.40 0.29
C GLY A 37 0.51 5.01 0.93
N TYR A 38 1.21 4.08 0.27
CA TYR A 38 1.48 2.75 0.83
C TYR A 38 2.27 2.85 2.14
N TRP A 39 3.33 3.64 2.18
CA TRP A 39 4.21 3.79 3.34
C TRP A 39 3.49 4.39 4.55
N ILE A 40 2.71 5.46 4.35
CA ILE A 40 1.94 6.11 5.42
C ILE A 40 0.89 5.13 5.97
N THR A 41 0.15 4.45 5.09
CA THR A 41 -0.88 3.48 5.51
C THR A 41 -0.26 2.33 6.30
N TRP A 42 0.89 1.82 5.84
CA TRP A 42 1.60 0.74 6.53
C TRP A 42 1.98 1.14 7.96
N TRP A 43 2.57 2.32 8.14
CA TRP A 43 2.92 2.82 9.48
C TRP A 43 1.70 3.07 10.35
N MET A 44 0.64 3.67 9.79
CA MET A 44 -0.60 3.95 10.52
C MET A 44 -1.21 2.65 11.07
N VAL A 45 -1.35 1.62 10.22
CA VAL A 45 -1.95 0.33 10.62
C VAL A 45 -1.04 -0.43 11.58
N LYS A 46 0.28 -0.34 11.39
CA LYS A 46 1.24 -0.96 12.32
C LYS A 46 1.17 -0.34 13.71
N LEU A 47 1.12 0.99 13.81
CA LEU A 47 1.09 1.69 15.10
C LEU A 47 -0.25 1.58 15.81
N THR A 48 -1.35 1.40 15.07
CA THR A 48 -2.69 1.27 15.64
C THR A 48 -3.06 -0.19 15.86
N VAL A 49 -3.37 -0.91 14.78
CA VAL A 49 -3.90 -2.28 14.79
C VAL A 49 -2.87 -3.27 15.32
N VAL A 50 -1.66 -3.27 14.77
CA VAL A 50 -0.65 -4.27 15.19
C VAL A 50 -0.20 -4.02 16.63
N SER A 51 -0.01 -2.76 17.03
CA SER A 51 0.34 -2.43 18.43
C SER A 51 -0.77 -2.86 19.40
N ALA A 52 -2.02 -2.50 19.14
CA ALA A 52 -3.16 -2.81 20.02
C ALA A 52 -3.42 -4.31 20.15
N LEU A 53 -3.28 -5.08 19.06
CA LEU A 53 -3.57 -6.51 19.05
C LEU A 53 -2.35 -7.40 19.35
N SER A 54 -1.14 -6.85 19.39
CA SER A 54 0.09 -7.63 19.62
C SER A 54 0.05 -8.44 20.91
N GLY A 55 -0.41 -7.84 22.02
CA GLY A 55 -0.50 -8.51 23.32
C GLY A 55 -1.52 -9.66 23.38
N MET A 56 -2.59 -9.58 22.59
CA MET A 56 -3.62 -10.63 22.55
C MET A 56 -3.17 -11.85 21.75
N VAL A 57 -2.29 -11.64 20.78
CA VAL A 57 -1.95 -12.65 19.78
C VAL A 57 -0.53 -13.21 19.96
N ALA A 58 0.27 -12.61 20.85
CA ALA A 58 1.66 -12.99 21.13
C ALA A 58 1.87 -14.47 21.53
N LYS A 59 0.85 -15.13 22.08
CA LYS A 59 0.93 -16.55 22.50
C LYS A 59 0.64 -17.55 21.37
N ASN A 60 0.20 -17.08 20.20
CA ASN A 60 -0.10 -17.92 19.04
C ASN A 60 0.78 -17.52 17.84
N PRO A 61 1.70 -18.39 17.38
CA PRO A 61 2.58 -18.12 16.24
C PRO A 61 1.80 -17.78 14.96
N THR A 62 0.69 -18.49 14.71
CA THR A 62 -0.17 -18.27 13.53
C THR A 62 -0.81 -16.90 13.58
N GLY A 63 -1.30 -16.49 14.75
CA GLY A 63 -1.91 -15.19 14.91
C GLY A 63 -0.89 -14.05 14.75
N THR A 64 0.33 -14.23 15.28
CA THR A 64 1.39 -13.22 15.15
C THR A 64 1.80 -13.05 13.69
N PHE A 65 1.86 -14.16 12.94
CA PHE A 65 2.11 -14.12 11.50
C PHE A 65 1.03 -13.35 10.74
N LEU A 66 -0.26 -13.61 11.00
CA LEU A 66 -1.36 -12.88 10.37
C LEU A 66 -1.32 -11.39 10.70
N LEU A 67 -1.07 -11.04 11.96
CA LEU A 67 -1.02 -9.65 12.43
C LEU A 67 0.02 -8.82 11.67
N VAL A 68 1.17 -9.42 11.34
CA VAL A 68 2.27 -8.78 10.60
C VAL A 68 1.90 -8.53 9.12
N GLN A 69 0.95 -9.27 8.55
CA GLN A 69 0.50 -9.06 7.16
C GLN A 69 -0.58 -7.98 7.03
N ILE A 70 -1.34 -7.69 8.09
CA ILE A 70 -2.45 -6.72 8.07
C ILE A 70 -2.02 -5.33 7.53
N PRO A 71 -0.90 -4.73 8.00
CA PRO A 71 -0.44 -3.45 7.47
C PRO A 71 -0.19 -3.46 5.96
N ALA A 72 0.34 -4.56 5.40
CA ALA A 72 0.61 -4.68 3.97
C ALA A 72 -0.69 -4.76 3.16
N LEU A 73 -1.67 -5.55 3.62
CA LEU A 73 -2.99 -5.65 2.97
C LEU A 73 -3.73 -4.31 2.97
N CYS A 74 -3.74 -3.61 4.10
CA CYS A 74 -4.35 -2.29 4.18
C CYS A 74 -3.63 -1.27 3.28
N ALA A 75 -2.30 -1.30 3.23
CA ALA A 75 -1.51 -0.42 2.37
C ALA A 75 -1.76 -0.68 0.87
N ILE A 76 -1.95 -1.94 0.45
CA ILE A 76 -2.39 -2.29 -0.92
C ILE A 76 -3.78 -1.70 -1.19
N GLY A 77 -4.72 -1.84 -0.25
CA GLY A 77 -6.07 -1.28 -0.38
C GLY A 77 -6.06 0.25 -0.52
N ALA A 78 -5.25 0.94 0.29
CA ALA A 78 -5.08 2.39 0.16
C ALA A 78 -4.45 2.77 -1.20
N ALA A 79 -3.44 2.03 -1.66
CA ALA A 79 -2.85 2.24 -2.98
C ALA A 79 -3.89 2.07 -4.11
N PHE A 80 -4.79 1.09 -4.01
CA PHE A 80 -5.90 0.93 -4.96
C PHE A 80 -6.80 2.18 -5.01
N LEU A 81 -7.15 2.74 -3.85
CA LEU A 81 -7.98 3.95 -3.76
C LEU A 81 -7.28 5.19 -4.30
N ILE A 82 -6.00 5.37 -3.98
CA ILE A 82 -5.17 6.47 -4.51
C ILE A 82 -5.12 6.38 -6.03
N ARG A 83 -4.87 5.19 -6.59
CA ARG A 83 -4.85 4.99 -8.04
C ARG A 83 -6.19 5.35 -8.67
N LYS A 84 -7.31 4.92 -8.07
CA LYS A 84 -8.66 5.26 -8.56
C LYS A 84 -8.89 6.78 -8.57
N LYS A 85 -8.42 7.49 -7.53
CA LYS A 85 -8.49 8.95 -7.46
C LYS A 85 -7.64 9.62 -8.55
N LEU A 86 -6.38 9.21 -8.70
CA LEU A 86 -5.48 9.75 -9.74
C LEU A 86 -6.05 9.55 -11.15
N LEU A 87 -6.69 8.42 -11.41
CA LEU A 87 -7.37 8.15 -12.68
C LEU A 87 -8.58 9.06 -12.91
N ALA A 88 -9.36 9.37 -11.87
CA ALA A 88 -10.47 10.31 -11.96
C ALA A 88 -9.98 11.75 -12.21
N ASP A 89 -8.97 12.19 -11.45
CA ASP A 89 -8.35 13.52 -11.62
C ASP A 89 -7.72 13.68 -13.01
N ALA A 90 -7.18 12.61 -13.61
CA ALA A 90 -6.67 12.64 -14.97
C ALA A 90 -7.81 12.73 -16.01
N ALA A 91 -8.92 12.03 -15.80
CA ALA A 91 -10.07 12.06 -16.70
C ALA A 91 -10.84 13.39 -16.68
N GLU A 92 -10.75 14.17 -15.61
CA GLU A 92 -11.34 15.52 -15.54
C GLU A 92 -10.49 16.59 -16.24
N LYS A 93 -9.24 16.30 -16.60
CA LYS A 93 -8.35 17.23 -17.31
C LYS A 93 -8.41 17.12 -18.84
N ASP A 94 -8.96 16.01 -19.35
CA ASP A 94 -9.24 15.78 -20.78
C ASP A 94 -10.60 16.38 -21.18
#